data_AF-A0A2N3EKY5-F1
#
_entry.id   AF-A0A2N3EKY5-F1
#
_cell.length_a   1.000
_cell.length_b   1.000
_cell.length_c   1.000
_cell.angle_alpha   90.00
_cell.angle_beta   90.00
_cell.angle_gamma   90.00
#
_symmetry.space_group_name_H-M   'P 1'
#
loop_
_entity.id
_entity.type
_entity.pdbx_description
1 polymer ?
#
loop_
_entity_poly.entity_id
_entity_poly.type
_entity_poly.pdbx_seq_one_letter_code
_entity_poly.pdbx_strand_id
1 'polypeptide(L)'
;MSRHWTLDDIKWGDFDASLVDPDILRAVKAAAMVEFNAPDYVTYLCNVFADRPDVKQVVQQWGAEEVQHGQALARWAELADPGFSFEVAFRRFQDGYSIPTDAIESVRGSRGGELIA
;
A
#
# COMPACT_ATOMS: atom_id res chain seq x y z
N MET A 1 23.82 6.15 -5.43
CA MET A 1 22.37 5.85 -5.36
C MET A 1 22.23 4.38 -5.01
N SER A 2 21.62 4.06 -3.88
CA SER A 2 21.28 2.68 -3.51
C SER A 2 20.32 2.11 -4.55
N ARG A 3 20.52 0.87 -4.98
CA ARG A 3 19.61 0.21 -5.91
C ARG A 3 18.29 -0.06 -5.18
N HIS A 4 17.21 0.58 -5.60
CA HIS A 4 15.85 0.23 -5.16
C HIS A 4 15.46 -1.09 -5.84
N TRP A 5 14.80 -1.97 -5.08
CA TRP A 5 14.36 -3.28 -5.60
C TRP A 5 13.12 -3.11 -6.48
N THR A 6 12.87 -4.09 -7.34
CA THR A 6 11.62 -4.21 -8.10
C THR A 6 11.02 -5.61 -7.93
N LEU A 7 9.77 -5.79 -8.37
CA LEU A 7 9.15 -7.11 -8.39
C LEU A 7 9.98 -8.15 -9.15
N ASP A 8 10.83 -7.74 -10.09
CA ASP A 8 11.70 -8.62 -10.86
C ASP A 8 12.91 -9.14 -10.07
N ASP A 9 13.25 -8.48 -8.96
CA ASP A 9 14.32 -8.95 -8.07
C ASP A 9 13.84 -10.12 -7.17
N ILE A 10 12.53 -10.41 -7.13
CA ILE A 10 11.95 -11.51 -6.34
C ILE A 10 11.91 -12.80 -7.16
N LYS A 11 12.43 -13.89 -6.59
CA LYS A 11 12.45 -15.22 -7.22
C LYS A 11 11.10 -15.95 -7.09
N TRP A 12 10.09 -15.44 -7.79
CA TRP A 12 8.73 -16.00 -7.74
C TRP A 12 8.64 -17.50 -8.11
N GLY A 13 9.57 -18.00 -8.93
CA GLY A 13 9.61 -19.41 -9.32
C GLY A 13 10.00 -20.38 -8.18
N ASP A 14 10.62 -19.86 -7.11
CA ASP A 14 11.01 -20.67 -5.94
C ASP A 14 9.87 -20.72 -4.89
N PHE A 15 8.71 -20.11 -5.17
CA PHE A 15 7.59 -20.06 -4.25
C PHE A 15 6.91 -21.42 -4.09
N ASP A 16 6.74 -21.87 -2.84
CA ASP A 16 6.06 -23.10 -2.48
C ASP A 16 4.83 -22.81 -1.61
N ALA A 17 3.64 -22.93 -2.21
CA ALA A 17 2.36 -22.70 -1.54
C ALA A 17 2.12 -23.66 -0.36
N SER A 18 2.75 -24.84 -0.35
CA SER A 18 2.56 -25.83 0.71
C SER A 18 3.20 -25.42 2.05
N LEU A 19 4.11 -24.46 2.02
CA LEU A 19 4.79 -23.92 3.21
C LEU A 19 4.06 -22.71 3.82
N VAL A 20 2.94 -22.29 3.22
CA VAL A 20 2.21 -21.09 3.64
C VAL A 20 1.31 -21.39 4.83
N ASP A 21 1.50 -20.63 5.90
CA ASP A 21 0.57 -20.61 7.03
C ASP A 21 -0.75 -19.89 6.61
N PRO A 22 -1.93 -20.52 6.81
CA PRO A 22 -3.21 -19.94 6.42
C PRO A 22 -3.58 -18.63 7.12
N ASP A 23 -3.13 -18.40 8.36
CA ASP A 23 -3.40 -17.17 9.10
C ASP A 23 -2.50 -16.04 8.61
N ILE A 24 -1.23 -16.35 8.30
CA ILE A 24 -0.33 -15.39 7.64
C ILE A 24 -0.88 -15.00 6.27
N LEU A 25 -1.41 -15.94 5.50
CA LEU A 25 -2.01 -15.64 4.20
C LEU A 25 -3.16 -14.62 4.31
N ARG A 26 -4.00 -14.73 5.34
CA ARG A 26 -5.10 -13.77 5.57
C ARG A 26 -4.55 -12.37 5.88
N ALA A 27 -3.52 -12.29 6.72
CA ALA A 27 -2.87 -11.04 7.06
C ALA A 27 -2.20 -10.39 5.82
N VAL A 28 -1.51 -11.18 5.00
CA VAL A 28 -0.84 -10.69 3.78
C VAL A 28 -1.86 -10.17 2.76
N LYS A 29 -2.99 -10.86 2.56
CA LYS A 29 -4.08 -10.36 1.69
C LYS A 29 -4.61 -9.01 2.16
N ALA A 30 -4.77 -8.82 3.47
CA ALA A 30 -5.20 -7.55 4.04
C ALA A 30 -4.13 -6.46 3.85
N ALA A 31 -2.87 -6.75 4.18
CA ALA A 31 -1.75 -5.84 4.01
C ALA A 31 -1.58 -5.39 2.56
N ALA A 32 -1.71 -6.31 1.59
CA ALA A 32 -1.65 -5.99 0.17
C ALA A 32 -2.64 -4.89 -0.23
N MET A 33 -3.87 -4.94 0.29
CA MET A 33 -4.89 -3.93 -0.02
C MET A 33 -4.59 -2.60 0.68
N VAL A 34 -4.12 -2.63 1.93
CA VAL A 34 -3.80 -1.40 2.69
C VAL A 34 -2.63 -0.65 2.05
N GLU A 35 -1.53 -1.34 1.77
CA GLU A 35 -0.31 -0.76 1.17
C GLU A 35 -0.60 -0.24 -0.25
N PHE A 36 -1.33 -1.02 -1.06
CA PHE A 36 -1.69 -0.61 -2.43
C PHE A 36 -2.64 0.61 -2.47
N ASN A 37 -3.40 0.88 -1.39
CA ASN A 37 -4.30 2.03 -1.30
C ASN A 37 -3.59 3.35 -0.91
N ALA A 38 -2.26 3.39 -0.87
CA ALA A 38 -1.51 4.60 -0.56
C ALA A 38 -1.84 5.85 -1.42
N PRO A 39 -2.23 5.77 -2.72
CA PRO A 39 -2.45 6.96 -3.55
C PRO A 39 -3.47 7.97 -3.00
N ASP A 40 -4.57 7.51 -2.40
CA ASP A 40 -5.55 8.41 -1.79
C ASP A 40 -4.93 9.14 -0.59
N TYR A 41 -4.10 8.44 0.20
CA TYR A 41 -3.46 9.04 1.37
C TYR A 41 -2.34 10.00 0.97
N VAL A 42 -1.60 9.70 -0.10
CA VAL A 42 -0.67 10.65 -0.73
C VAL A 42 -1.36 11.93 -1.15
N THR A 43 -2.53 11.81 -1.81
CA THR A 43 -3.32 12.96 -2.24
C THR A 43 -3.73 13.81 -1.04
N TYR A 44 -4.28 13.16 -0.02
CA TYR A 44 -4.65 13.80 1.23
C TYR A 44 -3.48 14.50 1.93
N LEU A 45 -2.36 13.81 2.13
CA LEU A 45 -1.15 14.39 2.76
C LEU A 45 -0.59 15.57 1.94
N CYS A 46 -0.64 15.48 0.60
CA CYS A 46 -0.19 16.58 -0.26
C CYS A 46 -1.02 17.86 -0.09
N ASN A 47 -2.30 17.73 0.31
CA ASN A 47 -3.15 18.86 0.64
C ASN A 47 -2.84 19.42 2.03
N VAL A 48 -2.74 18.54 3.04
CA VAL A 48 -2.41 18.93 4.44
C VAL A 48 -1.06 19.66 4.53
N PHE A 49 -0.10 19.27 3.69
CA PHE A 49 1.25 19.84 3.59
C PHE A 49 1.45 20.69 2.33
N ALA A 50 0.39 21.37 1.83
CA ALA A 50 0.46 22.14 0.60
C ALA A 50 1.56 23.24 0.58
N ASP A 51 1.89 23.79 1.74
CA ASP A 51 2.94 24.80 1.98
C ASP A 51 4.36 24.21 2.10
N ARG A 52 4.52 22.89 1.99
CA ARG A 52 5.79 22.16 2.19
C ARG A 52 6.15 21.29 0.99
N PRO A 53 6.70 21.88 -0.10
CA PRO A 53 7.09 21.15 -1.30
C PRO A 53 8.09 20.01 -1.03
N ASP A 54 8.98 20.21 -0.06
CA ASP A 54 9.96 19.22 0.39
C ASP A 54 9.28 17.97 0.97
N VAL A 55 8.23 18.15 1.78
CA VAL A 55 7.45 17.04 2.35
C VAL A 55 6.66 16.32 1.25
N LYS A 56 6.05 17.07 0.32
CA LYS A 56 5.26 16.47 -0.77
C LYS A 56 6.09 15.55 -1.64
N GLN A 57 7.32 15.92 -1.95
CA GLN A 57 8.21 15.06 -2.75
C GLN A 57 8.51 13.73 -2.03
N VAL A 58 8.75 13.77 -0.71
CA VAL A 58 8.99 12.57 0.09
C VAL A 58 7.72 11.70 0.17
N VAL A 59 6.56 12.31 0.38
CA VAL A 59 5.26 11.60 0.43
C VAL A 59 4.94 10.92 -0.90
N GLN A 60 5.22 11.58 -2.03
CA GLN A 60 5.02 10.98 -3.36
C GLN A 60 5.94 9.78 -3.59
N GLN A 61 7.20 9.87 -3.17
CA GLN A 61 8.14 8.75 -3.25
C GLN A 61 7.67 7.59 -2.36
N TRP A 62 7.34 7.88 -1.10
CA TRP A 62 6.80 6.90 -0.16
C TRP A 62 5.57 6.18 -0.73
N GLY A 63 4.61 6.91 -1.30
CA GLY A 63 3.42 6.29 -1.88
C GLY A 63 3.71 5.38 -3.09
N ALA A 64 4.74 5.68 -3.88
CA ALA A 64 5.17 4.79 -4.95
C ALA A 64 5.79 3.48 -4.38
N GLU A 65 6.51 3.58 -3.27
CA GLU A 65 7.09 2.43 -2.56
C GLU A 65 6.01 1.55 -1.90
N GLU A 66 5.00 2.16 -1.26
CA GLU A 66 3.85 1.44 -0.69
C GLU A 66 3.03 0.71 -1.76
N VAL A 67 2.80 1.34 -2.92
CA VAL A 67 2.15 0.67 -4.06
C VAL A 67 2.97 -0.55 -4.51
N GLN A 68 4.30 -0.42 -4.55
CA GLN A 68 5.18 -1.54 -4.88
C GLN A 68 5.10 -2.67 -3.83
N HIS A 69 5.03 -2.35 -2.54
CA HIS A 69 4.81 -3.33 -1.47
C HIS A 69 3.48 -4.07 -1.66
N GLY A 70 2.41 -3.31 -1.89
CA GLY A 70 1.08 -3.85 -2.16
C GLY A 70 1.06 -4.81 -3.36
N GLN A 71 1.76 -4.45 -4.44
CA GLN A 71 1.90 -5.33 -5.62
C GLN A 71 2.66 -6.63 -5.31
N ALA A 72 3.73 -6.56 -4.52
CA ALA A 72 4.50 -7.74 -4.13
C ALA A 72 3.67 -8.68 -3.27
N LEU A 73 2.96 -8.14 -2.27
CA LEU A 73 2.09 -8.90 -1.38
C LEU A 73 0.88 -9.49 -2.12
N ALA A 74 0.29 -8.73 -3.04
CA ALA A 74 -0.80 -9.18 -3.91
C ALA A 74 -0.37 -10.39 -4.74
N ARG A 75 0.75 -10.28 -5.47
CA ARG A 75 1.29 -11.38 -6.28
C ARG A 75 1.63 -12.59 -5.45
N TRP A 76 2.24 -12.40 -4.28
CA TRP A 76 2.52 -13.48 -3.33
C TRP A 76 1.23 -14.19 -2.89
N ALA A 77 0.17 -13.43 -2.58
CA ALA A 77 -1.10 -13.98 -2.14
C ALA A 77 -1.84 -14.75 -3.24
N GLU A 78 -1.76 -14.30 -4.49
CA GLU A 78 -2.33 -15.00 -5.65
C GLU A 78 -1.56 -16.30 -5.99
N LEU A 79 -0.26 -16.36 -5.70
CA LEU A 79 0.50 -17.62 -5.78
C LEU A 79 0.12 -18.59 -4.65
N ALA A 80 -0.09 -18.08 -3.44
CA ALA A 80 -0.49 -18.87 -2.28
C ALA A 80 -1.92 -19.41 -2.37
N ASP A 81 -2.83 -18.65 -2.99
CA ASP A 81 -4.23 -19.01 -3.19
C ASP A 81 -4.67 -18.64 -4.62
N PRO A 82 -4.62 -19.60 -5.56
CA PRO A 82 -5.03 -19.38 -6.94
C PRO A 82 -6.51 -18.99 -7.13
N GLY A 83 -7.35 -19.13 -6.10
CA GLY A 83 -8.74 -18.68 -6.11
C GLY A 83 -8.91 -17.22 -5.67
N PHE A 84 -7.87 -16.60 -5.11
CA PHE A 84 -7.87 -15.19 -4.74
C PHE A 84 -7.57 -14.32 -5.97
N SER A 85 -8.36 -13.26 -6.15
CA SER A 85 -8.08 -12.20 -7.11
C SER A 85 -7.88 -10.90 -6.34
N PHE A 86 -6.68 -10.36 -6.42
CA PHE A 86 -6.36 -9.10 -5.75
C PHE A 86 -7.21 -7.95 -6.28
N GLU A 87 -7.38 -7.85 -7.60
CA GLU A 87 -8.17 -6.80 -8.25
C GLU A 87 -9.61 -6.76 -7.72
N VAL A 88 -10.27 -7.91 -7.64
CA VAL A 88 -11.65 -8.01 -7.13
C VAL A 88 -11.73 -7.66 -5.64
N ALA A 89 -10.78 -8.16 -4.84
CA ALA A 89 -10.73 -7.89 -3.41
C ALA A 89 -10.46 -6.40 -3.12
N PHE A 90 -9.54 -5.79 -3.88
CA PHE A 90 -9.16 -4.40 -3.74
C PHE A 90 -10.30 -3.45 -4.14
N ARG A 91 -11.01 -3.74 -5.24
CA ARG A 91 -12.23 -2.98 -5.59
C ARG A 91 -13.25 -3.01 -4.45
N ARG A 92 -13.52 -4.19 -3.89
CA ARG A 92 -14.43 -4.33 -2.73
C ARG A 92 -13.94 -3.56 -1.50
N PHE A 93 -12.62 -3.52 -1.28
CA PHE A 93 -12.03 -2.76 -0.19
C PHE A 93 -12.26 -1.25 -0.38
N GLN A 94 -12.02 -0.71 -1.57
CA GLN A 94 -12.26 0.70 -1.89
C GLN A 94 -13.76 1.09 -1.84
N ASP A 95 -14.66 0.16 -2.18
CA ASP A 95 -16.11 0.39 -2.05
C ASP A 95 -16.55 0.56 -0.58
N GLY A 96 -15.80 -0.04 0.36
CA GLY A 96 -16.10 0.00 1.80
C GLY A 96 -15.26 0.99 2.61
N TYR A 97 -14.13 1.44 2.08
CA TYR A 97 -13.18 2.32 2.76
C TYR A 97 -12.63 3.38 1.80
N SER A 98 -12.90 4.64 2.14
CA SER A 98 -12.32 5.80 1.45
C SER A 98 -12.00 6.89 2.48
N ILE A 99 -11.06 7.75 2.13
CA ILE A 99 -10.65 8.89 2.93
C ILE A 99 -10.98 10.19 2.19
N PRO A 100 -11.19 11.32 2.90
CA PRO A 100 -11.48 12.60 2.28
C PRO A 100 -10.23 13.14 1.57
N THR A 101 -10.15 12.94 0.25
CA THR A 101 -9.02 13.40 -0.58
C THR A 101 -9.05 14.91 -0.87
N ASP A 102 -10.12 15.60 -0.49
CA ASP A 102 -10.30 17.05 -0.63
C ASP A 102 -9.99 17.82 0.66
N ALA A 103 -9.75 17.13 1.77
CA ALA A 103 -9.40 17.75 3.04
C ALA A 103 -8.02 18.44 2.96
N ILE A 104 -7.96 19.67 3.46
CA ILE A 104 -6.75 20.51 3.53
C ILE A 104 -6.20 20.64 4.95
N GLU A 105 -6.92 20.11 5.95
CA GLU A 105 -6.52 20.08 7.36
C GLU A 105 -6.37 18.64 7.86
N SER A 106 -5.59 18.46 8.93
CA SER A 106 -5.36 17.14 9.54
C SER A 106 -6.63 16.59 10.18
N VAL A 107 -7.02 15.36 9.82
CA VAL A 107 -8.12 14.61 10.45
C VAL A 107 -7.65 13.91 11.72
N ARG A 108 -6.34 13.80 11.92
CA ARG A 108 -5.68 13.33 13.15
C ARG A 108 -5.34 14.46 14.14
N GLY A 109 -5.83 15.67 13.90
CA GLY A 109 -5.70 16.83 14.78
C GLY A 109 -4.36 17.58 14.72
N SER A 110 -3.33 17.03 14.07
CA SER A 110 -2.07 17.74 13.82
C SER A 110 -1.29 17.13 12.65
N ARG A 111 -0.50 17.97 11.96
CA ARG A 111 0.46 17.52 10.94
C ARG A 111 1.42 16.43 11.45
N GLY A 112 1.87 16.53 12.70
CA GLY A 112 2.70 15.50 13.30
C GLY A 112 1.98 14.16 13.47
N GLY A 113 0.68 14.19 13.78
CA GLY A 113 -0.15 12.98 13.89
C GLY A 113 -0.39 12.27 12.56
N GLU A 114 -0.32 12.99 11.43
CA GLU A 114 -0.39 12.38 10.09
C GLU A 114 0.90 11.65 9.69
N LEU A 115 2.02 11.93 10.35
CA LEU A 115 3.32 11.29 10.05
C LEU A 115 3.62 10.09 10.96
N ILE A 116 2.70 9.74 11.85
CA ILE A 116 2.82 8.60 12.76
C ILE A 116 1.73 7.60 12.35
N ALA A 117 2.15 6.54 11.67
CA ALA A 117 1.31 5.39 11.32
C ALA A 117 1.31 4.36 12.46
#